data_AF-A0A366M0K4-F1
#
_entry.id   AF-A0A366M0K4-F1
#
_cell.length_a   1.000
_cell.length_b   1.000
_cell.length_c   1.000
_cell.angle_alpha   90.00
_cell.angle_beta   90.00
_cell.angle_gamma   90.00
#
_symmetry.space_group_name_H-M   'P 1'
#
loop_
_entity.id
_entity.type
_entity.pdbx_description
1 polymer ?
#
loop_
_entity_poly.entity_id
_entity_poly.type
_entity_poly.pdbx_seq_one_letter_code
_entity_poly.pdbx_strand_id
1 'polypeptide(L)'
;MQRPGSAVAVDLVKVQRLSESNSWAFSSAPGLSAGDLAAINAIPAHTEAHAQWFRRRGGVDIMETDIEIVARGNRDRPVRIMGMKADTECREPLSGAYFESPSAGAPERIVKIGLDLDEPEPRGKAEDESGNWSGDYFQQNTISLKPDEEIVFHVKAWTLEHHCRFSIVLEVLDRGVMTDQVINDGDKPFQVTAAIKSEPDDFGGTRTMFSRYDEVYIGGVANPYQSGWIEVDPSTSRPLAGQRPR
;
A
#
# COMPACT_ATOMS: atom_id res chain seq x y z
N MET A 1 -13.52 -20.72 31.69
CA MET A 1 -14.17 -19.59 30.99
C MET A 1 -13.29 -19.24 29.79
N GLN A 2 -13.69 -19.65 28.58
CA GLN A 2 -12.99 -19.28 27.34
C GLN A 2 -13.31 -17.81 27.03
N ARG A 3 -12.29 -17.00 26.74
CA ARG A 3 -12.53 -15.67 26.18
C ARG A 3 -13.28 -15.87 24.85
N PRO A 4 -14.48 -15.30 24.66
CA PRO A 4 -15.11 -15.36 23.35
C PRO A 4 -14.19 -14.68 22.33
N GLY A 5 -13.98 -15.31 21.17
CA GLY A 5 -13.18 -14.75 20.08
C GLY A 5 -13.73 -13.41 19.58
N SER A 6 -13.04 -12.73 18.67
CA SER A 6 -13.42 -11.42 18.14
C SER A 6 -14.87 -11.29 17.65
N ALA A 7 -15.47 -10.10 17.77
CA ALA A 7 -16.86 -9.84 17.37
C ALA A 7 -17.05 -9.80 15.85
N VAL A 8 -16.01 -9.36 15.14
CA VAL A 8 -15.86 -9.48 13.70
C VAL A 8 -14.74 -10.48 13.45
N ALA A 9 -14.99 -11.49 12.62
CA ALA A 9 -13.95 -12.37 12.10
C ALA A 9 -13.36 -11.74 10.83
N VAL A 10 -12.07 -11.94 10.62
CA VAL A 10 -11.39 -11.57 9.38
C VAL A 10 -11.05 -12.86 8.66
N ASP A 11 -11.78 -13.14 7.59
CA ASP A 11 -11.65 -14.41 6.86
C ASP A 11 -10.56 -14.31 5.77
N LEU A 12 -10.35 -13.11 5.24
CA LEU A 12 -9.28 -12.83 4.28
C LEU A 12 -8.68 -11.45 4.56
N VAL A 13 -7.35 -11.42 4.59
CA VAL A 13 -6.57 -10.20 4.37
C VAL A 13 -5.69 -10.47 3.17
N LYS A 14 -5.79 -9.60 2.17
CA LYS A 14 -4.95 -9.68 0.99
C LYS A 14 -4.45 -8.29 0.66
N VAL A 15 -3.14 -8.08 0.76
CA VAL A 15 -2.53 -6.87 0.21
C VAL A 15 -2.54 -7.01 -1.31
N GLN A 16 -3.44 -6.30 -1.96
CA GLN A 16 -3.56 -6.26 -3.40
C GLN A 16 -2.63 -5.20 -3.98
N ARG A 17 -2.37 -5.30 -5.27
CA ARG A 17 -1.79 -4.20 -6.02
C ARG A 17 -2.88 -3.72 -6.98
N LEU A 18 -3.60 -2.67 -6.59
CA LEU A 18 -4.56 -1.99 -7.47
C LEU A 18 -3.91 -0.75 -8.09
N SER A 19 -2.87 -0.20 -7.45
CA SER A 19 -2.00 0.80 -8.04
C SER A 19 -1.18 0.23 -9.21
N GLU A 20 -1.24 0.87 -10.37
CA GLU A 20 -0.50 0.42 -11.55
C GLU A 20 1.00 0.75 -11.48
N SER A 21 1.46 1.54 -10.49
CA SER A 21 2.89 1.71 -10.28
C SER A 21 3.47 0.35 -9.88
N ASN A 22 4.50 -0.14 -10.56
CA ASN A 22 5.23 -1.38 -10.23
C ASN A 22 6.54 -1.06 -9.48
N SER A 23 6.51 0.03 -8.70
CA SER A 23 7.68 0.51 -7.99
C SER A 23 7.82 -0.13 -6.60
N TRP A 24 9.07 -0.38 -6.20
CA TRP A 24 9.41 -1.09 -4.95
C TRP A 24 10.64 -0.47 -4.31
N ALA A 25 10.65 -0.42 -2.98
CA ALA A 25 11.82 -0.01 -2.23
C ALA A 25 12.25 -1.08 -1.22
N PHE A 26 13.54 -1.10 -0.93
CA PHE A 26 14.16 -2.02 0.01
C PHE A 26 14.89 -1.27 1.10
N SER A 27 14.89 -1.82 2.32
CA SER A 27 15.63 -1.25 3.45
C SER A 27 17.14 -1.33 3.29
N SER A 28 17.63 -2.28 2.51
CA SER A 28 19.04 -2.47 2.16
C SER A 28 19.14 -2.88 0.70
N ALA A 29 20.26 -2.55 0.06
CA ALA A 29 20.63 -3.06 -1.25
C ALA A 29 20.48 -4.60 -1.32
N PRO A 30 19.61 -5.14 -2.20
CA PRO A 30 19.43 -6.57 -2.34
C PRO A 30 20.59 -7.27 -3.05
N GLY A 31 21.48 -6.54 -3.75
CA GLY A 31 22.64 -7.11 -4.43
C GLY A 31 22.24 -8.14 -5.49
N LEU A 32 21.27 -7.80 -6.34
CA LEU A 32 20.70 -8.75 -7.30
C LEU A 32 21.76 -9.19 -8.31
N SER A 33 21.94 -10.51 -8.44
CA SER A 33 22.79 -11.05 -9.50
C SER A 33 22.11 -10.94 -10.87
N ALA A 34 22.89 -11.11 -11.95
CA ALA A 34 22.32 -11.25 -13.30
C ALA A 34 21.29 -12.41 -13.38
N GLY A 35 21.46 -13.46 -12.59
CA GLY A 35 20.51 -14.56 -12.48
C GLY A 35 19.21 -14.15 -11.80
N ASP A 36 19.29 -13.33 -10.74
CA ASP A 36 18.10 -12.78 -10.06
C ASP A 36 17.31 -11.85 -10.99
N LEU A 37 18.01 -10.97 -11.73
CA LEU A 37 17.40 -10.10 -12.73
C LEU A 37 16.73 -10.90 -13.85
N ALA A 38 17.40 -11.92 -14.38
CA ALA A 38 16.79 -12.81 -15.36
C ALA A 38 15.54 -13.53 -14.81
N ALA A 39 15.58 -13.94 -13.53
CA ALA A 39 14.46 -14.62 -12.89
C ALA A 39 13.25 -13.70 -12.72
N ILE A 40 13.41 -12.45 -12.23
CA ILE A 40 12.29 -11.52 -12.11
C ILE A 40 11.78 -11.06 -13.47
N ASN A 41 12.65 -10.93 -14.48
CA ASN A 41 12.27 -10.54 -15.84
C ASN A 41 11.51 -11.63 -16.59
N ALA A 42 11.60 -12.89 -16.15
CA ALA A 42 10.80 -13.99 -16.66
C ALA A 42 9.37 -14.02 -16.07
N ILE A 43 9.11 -13.27 -14.99
CA ILE A 43 7.78 -13.17 -14.39
C ILE A 43 7.05 -11.99 -15.04
N PRO A 44 5.84 -12.19 -15.61
CA PRO A 44 5.10 -11.08 -16.19
C PRO A 44 4.87 -9.96 -15.16
N ALA A 45 5.19 -8.73 -15.52
CA ALA A 45 4.96 -7.55 -14.69
C ALA A 45 3.46 -7.40 -14.37
N HIS A 46 3.13 -6.67 -13.30
CA HIS A 46 1.75 -6.46 -12.82
C HIS A 46 1.00 -7.75 -12.41
N THR A 47 1.71 -8.87 -12.23
CA THR A 47 1.10 -10.10 -11.69
C THR A 47 1.37 -10.26 -10.20
N GLU A 48 0.49 -11.00 -9.53
CA GLU A 48 0.68 -11.41 -8.14
C GLU A 48 2.03 -12.14 -7.94
N ALA A 49 2.44 -12.98 -8.89
CA ALA A 49 3.72 -13.69 -8.82
C ALA A 49 4.93 -12.74 -8.80
N HIS A 50 4.85 -11.65 -9.57
CA HIS A 50 5.86 -10.60 -9.62
C HIS A 50 5.91 -9.84 -8.29
N ALA A 51 4.76 -9.42 -7.78
CA ALA A 51 4.66 -8.75 -6.49
C ALA A 51 5.19 -9.61 -5.34
N GLN A 52 4.84 -10.89 -5.32
CA GLN A 52 5.35 -11.83 -4.31
C GLN A 52 6.86 -12.05 -4.40
N TRP A 53 7.47 -11.94 -5.60
CA TRP A 53 8.91 -12.04 -5.73
C TRP A 53 9.63 -10.93 -4.96
N PHE A 54 9.12 -9.70 -5.04
CA PHE A 54 9.61 -8.54 -4.29
C PHE A 54 9.34 -8.67 -2.79
N ARG A 55 8.09 -8.92 -2.40
CA ARG A 55 7.70 -9.03 -0.98
C ARG A 55 8.46 -10.12 -0.23
N ARG A 56 8.69 -11.28 -0.85
CA ARG A 56 9.50 -12.38 -0.26
C ARG A 56 10.95 -11.97 0.02
N ARG A 57 11.45 -10.94 -0.66
CA ARG A 57 12.80 -10.37 -0.49
C ARG A 57 12.81 -9.09 0.36
N GLY A 58 11.67 -8.72 0.95
CA GLY A 58 11.55 -7.52 1.76
C GLY A 58 11.28 -6.24 0.97
N GLY A 59 10.88 -6.35 -0.30
CA GLY A 59 10.41 -5.21 -1.08
C GLY A 59 9.10 -4.64 -0.50
N VAL A 60 9.04 -3.32 -0.41
CA VAL A 60 7.91 -2.55 0.12
C VAL A 60 7.33 -1.67 -0.99
N ASP A 61 6.01 -1.56 -1.02
CA ASP A 61 5.29 -0.69 -1.97
C ASP A 61 5.66 0.78 -1.74
N ILE A 62 5.78 1.53 -2.84
CA ILE A 62 6.15 2.94 -2.80
C ILE A 62 4.90 3.84 -2.86
N MET A 63 4.86 4.83 -1.98
CA MET A 63 3.82 5.84 -1.77
C MET A 63 2.46 5.32 -1.34
N GLU A 64 1.97 4.23 -1.91
CA GLU A 64 0.66 3.67 -1.58
C GLU A 64 0.65 2.14 -1.63
N THR A 65 -0.23 1.54 -0.83
CA THR A 65 -0.53 0.11 -0.85
C THR A 65 -2.04 -0.10 -0.77
N ASP A 66 -2.55 -1.06 -1.53
CA ASP A 66 -3.98 -1.40 -1.55
C ASP A 66 -4.22 -2.70 -0.78
N ILE A 67 -5.24 -2.72 0.06
CA ILE A 67 -5.51 -3.82 0.98
C ILE A 67 -6.98 -4.21 0.83
N GLU A 68 -7.21 -5.46 0.49
CA GLU A 68 -8.53 -6.07 0.53
C GLU A 68 -8.71 -6.83 1.84
N ILE A 69 -9.83 -6.55 2.51
CA ILE A 69 -10.20 -7.18 3.77
C ILE A 69 -11.60 -7.77 3.60
N VAL A 70 -11.73 -9.08 3.79
CA VAL A 70 -13.03 -9.74 3.91
C VAL A 70 -13.32 -9.93 5.39
N ALA A 71 -14.32 -9.21 5.88
CA ALA A 71 -14.76 -9.22 7.27
C ALA A 71 -16.13 -9.88 7.36
N ARG A 72 -16.35 -10.67 8.41
CA ARG A 72 -17.60 -11.39 8.66
C ARG A 72 -18.11 -11.18 10.08
N GLY A 73 -19.43 -11.08 10.22
CA GLY A 73 -20.08 -11.07 11.54
C GLY A 73 -19.85 -12.38 12.29
N ASN A 74 -19.17 -12.32 13.45
CA ASN A 74 -18.79 -13.51 14.25
C ASN A 74 -19.51 -13.54 15.60
N ARG A 75 -20.77 -13.12 15.58
CA ARG A 75 -21.68 -13.13 16.73
C ARG A 75 -23.01 -13.72 16.30
N ASP A 76 -23.75 -14.20 17.29
CA ASP A 76 -25.15 -14.66 17.16
C ASP A 76 -26.16 -13.53 16.95
N ARG A 77 -25.68 -12.28 16.90
CA ARG A 77 -26.45 -11.05 16.70
C ARG A 77 -25.66 -10.06 15.85
N PRO A 78 -26.32 -9.03 15.30
CA PRO A 78 -25.62 -8.01 14.53
C PRO A 78 -24.56 -7.26 15.35
N VAL A 79 -23.42 -7.00 14.70
CA VAL A 79 -22.35 -6.11 15.19
C VAL A 79 -22.25 -4.92 14.27
N ARG A 80 -21.79 -3.77 14.78
CA ARG A 80 -21.63 -2.56 13.98
C ARG A 80 -20.18 -2.13 13.91
N ILE A 81 -19.65 -1.93 12.70
CA ILE A 81 -18.36 -1.29 12.48
C ILE A 81 -18.64 0.21 12.41
N MET A 82 -18.03 0.94 13.34
CA MET A 82 -18.27 2.37 13.59
C MET A 82 -17.08 3.25 13.20
N GLY A 83 -15.95 2.64 12.82
CA GLY A 83 -14.73 3.35 12.51
C GLY A 83 -13.66 2.43 11.94
N MET A 84 -12.69 3.05 11.27
CA MET A 84 -11.46 2.42 10.82
C MET A 84 -10.33 3.44 10.99
N LYS A 85 -9.21 2.99 11.54
CA LYS A 85 -7.99 3.79 11.69
C LYS A 85 -6.75 2.96 11.40
N ALA A 86 -5.60 3.60 11.24
CA ALA A 86 -4.30 2.93 11.27
C ALA A 86 -3.60 3.18 12.60
N ASP A 87 -3.01 2.14 13.17
CA ASP A 87 -1.99 2.27 14.21
C ASP A 87 -0.62 2.19 13.53
N THR A 88 0.18 3.26 13.63
CA THR A 88 1.35 3.47 12.77
C THR A 88 2.65 3.60 13.57
N GLU A 89 3.71 3.02 13.01
CA GLU A 89 5.10 3.26 13.38
C GLU A 89 5.84 3.73 12.12
N CYS A 90 6.05 5.04 12.03
CA CYS A 90 6.67 5.68 10.87
C CYS A 90 8.11 6.12 11.18
N ARG A 91 8.98 6.01 10.18
CA ARG A 91 10.39 6.41 10.21
C ARG A 91 10.80 6.98 8.85
N GLU A 92 12.06 7.35 8.72
CA GLU A 92 12.62 7.79 7.44
C GLU A 92 12.34 6.78 6.31
N PRO A 93 12.06 7.26 5.08
CA PRO A 93 11.87 6.42 3.91
C PRO A 93 13.00 5.41 3.69
N LEU A 94 12.69 4.27 3.09
CA LEU A 94 13.70 3.26 2.77
C LEU A 94 14.68 3.81 1.72
N SER A 95 15.97 3.53 1.91
CA SER A 95 17.05 4.06 1.07
C SER A 95 17.98 2.99 0.48
N GLY A 96 17.68 1.70 0.67
CA GLY A 96 18.58 0.63 0.25
C GLY A 96 18.56 0.43 -1.26
N ALA A 97 17.38 0.13 -1.82
CA ALA A 97 17.23 0.06 -3.26
C ALA A 97 15.88 0.60 -3.71
N TYR A 98 15.83 1.09 -4.95
CA TYR A 98 14.63 1.63 -5.57
C TYR A 98 14.40 1.01 -6.95
N PHE A 99 13.23 0.45 -7.15
CA PHE A 99 12.77 -0.09 -8.41
C PHE A 99 11.71 0.87 -8.97
N GLU A 100 11.99 1.50 -10.11
CA GLU A 100 11.08 2.41 -10.82
C GLU A 100 10.41 1.67 -11.98
N SER A 101 9.09 1.48 -11.94
CA SER A 101 8.32 1.01 -13.09
C SER A 101 6.96 1.69 -13.10
N PRO A 102 6.88 2.95 -13.60
CA PRO A 102 5.64 3.68 -13.67
C PRO A 102 4.67 2.99 -14.64
N SER A 103 3.37 3.22 -14.42
CA SER A 103 2.35 2.73 -15.35
C SER A 103 2.34 3.52 -16.67
N ALA A 104 1.88 2.86 -17.73
CA ALA A 104 1.52 3.48 -19.00
C ALA A 104 0.01 3.81 -19.13
N GLY A 105 -0.80 3.44 -18.12
CA GLY A 105 -2.26 3.51 -18.13
C GLY A 105 -2.87 4.40 -17.03
N ALA A 106 -4.18 4.62 -17.12
CA ALA A 106 -4.95 5.25 -16.06
C ALA A 106 -5.41 4.17 -15.06
N PRO A 107 -5.33 4.42 -13.74
CA PRO A 107 -5.61 3.41 -12.73
C PRO A 107 -7.05 2.89 -12.82
N GLU A 108 -7.23 1.57 -12.70
CA GLU A 108 -8.55 0.96 -12.51
C GLU A 108 -9.14 1.40 -11.16
N ARG A 109 -10.34 1.99 -11.18
CA ARG A 109 -10.91 2.62 -9.98
C ARG A 109 -11.72 1.62 -9.16
N ILE A 110 -11.07 1.01 -8.17
CA ILE A 110 -11.74 0.31 -7.06
C ILE A 110 -11.11 0.79 -5.75
N VAL A 111 -11.56 1.93 -5.20
CA VAL A 111 -11.12 2.35 -3.85
C VAL A 111 -12.31 2.86 -3.06
N LYS A 112 -12.42 2.49 -1.78
CA LYS A 112 -13.60 2.80 -0.95
C LYS A 112 -13.27 3.43 0.39
N ILE A 113 -12.09 3.21 0.95
CA ILE A 113 -11.63 3.88 2.19
C ILE A 113 -10.15 4.21 2.06
N GLY A 114 -9.78 5.44 2.40
CA GLY A 114 -8.41 5.94 2.36
C GLY A 114 -7.79 6.10 3.76
N LEU A 115 -6.51 5.79 3.90
CA LEU A 115 -5.74 6.01 5.13
C LEU A 115 -4.50 6.83 4.80
N ASP A 116 -4.48 8.06 5.28
CA ASP A 116 -3.35 8.98 5.15
C ASP A 116 -2.37 8.77 6.31
N LEU A 117 -1.29 8.02 6.08
CA LEU A 117 -0.39 7.59 7.14
C LEU A 117 0.56 8.71 7.62
N ASP A 118 0.58 9.85 6.93
CA ASP A 118 1.29 11.05 7.37
C ASP A 118 0.49 11.85 8.42
N GLU A 119 -0.80 11.53 8.62
CA GLU A 119 -1.59 12.12 9.69
C GLU A 119 -1.22 11.51 11.06
N PRO A 120 -1.21 12.29 12.16
CA PRO A 120 -0.94 11.76 13.49
C PRO A 120 -1.94 10.69 13.96
N GLU A 121 -3.18 10.75 13.48
CA GLU A 121 -4.23 9.75 13.72
C GLU A 121 -4.92 9.40 12.40
N PRO A 122 -4.35 8.49 11.58
CA PRO A 122 -4.92 8.16 10.28
C PRO A 122 -6.30 7.54 10.43
N ARG A 123 -7.34 8.24 9.99
CA ARG A 123 -8.74 7.76 9.99
C ARG A 123 -9.21 7.45 8.59
N GLY A 124 -10.14 6.51 8.48
CA GLY A 124 -10.73 6.10 7.20
C GLY A 124 -11.43 7.26 6.51
N LYS A 125 -10.86 7.76 5.42
CA LYS A 125 -11.40 8.83 4.58
C LYS A 125 -12.27 8.27 3.46
N ALA A 126 -13.30 9.01 3.06
CA ALA A 126 -14.05 8.73 1.84
C ALA A 126 -13.39 9.41 0.64
N GLU A 127 -13.49 8.81 -0.53
CA GLU A 127 -13.16 9.45 -1.81
C GLU A 127 -14.39 10.23 -2.30
N ASP A 128 -14.23 11.52 -2.61
CA ASP A 128 -15.29 12.30 -3.26
C ASP A 128 -15.35 12.02 -4.78
N GLU A 129 -16.37 12.55 -5.46
CA GLU A 129 -16.55 12.38 -6.91
C GLU A 129 -15.35 12.91 -7.74
N SER A 130 -14.57 13.84 -7.17
CA SER A 130 -13.39 14.43 -7.78
C SER A 130 -12.10 13.63 -7.49
N GLY A 131 -12.18 12.58 -6.68
CA GLY A 131 -11.03 11.76 -6.29
C GLY A 131 -10.25 12.28 -5.08
N ASN A 132 -10.77 13.26 -4.35
CA ASN A 132 -10.11 13.74 -3.14
C ASN A 132 -10.52 12.92 -1.93
N TRP A 133 -9.54 12.64 -1.07
CA TRP A 133 -9.76 11.96 0.20
C TRP A 133 -10.08 12.97 1.29
N SER A 134 -11.30 12.93 1.81
CA SER A 134 -11.69 13.84 2.89
C SER A 134 -12.80 13.26 3.78
N GLY A 135 -12.95 13.88 4.96
CA GLY A 135 -13.94 13.47 5.96
C GLY A 135 -13.65 12.11 6.57
N ASP A 136 -14.46 11.73 7.55
CA ASP A 136 -14.44 10.39 8.13
C ASP A 136 -15.56 9.57 7.49
N TYR A 137 -15.19 8.49 6.79
CA TYR A 137 -16.11 7.59 6.11
C TYR A 137 -17.20 7.09 7.06
N PHE A 138 -16.84 6.77 8.30
CA PHE A 138 -17.75 6.13 9.26
C PHE A 138 -18.64 7.12 10.02
N GLN A 139 -18.38 8.43 9.92
CA GLN A 139 -19.35 9.43 10.39
C GLN A 139 -20.63 9.44 9.57
N GLN A 140 -20.54 9.07 8.28
CA GLN A 140 -21.69 9.03 7.37
C GLN A 140 -22.16 7.59 7.11
N ASN A 141 -21.31 6.59 7.36
CA ASN A 141 -21.57 5.19 7.06
C ASN A 141 -21.37 4.32 8.30
N THR A 142 -22.44 3.72 8.81
CA THR A 142 -22.33 2.65 9.80
C THR A 142 -22.61 1.32 9.12
N ILE A 143 -21.67 0.37 9.25
CA ILE A 143 -21.81 -0.96 8.64
C ILE A 143 -22.29 -1.93 9.70
N SER A 144 -23.46 -2.52 9.50
CA SER A 144 -24.00 -3.57 10.36
C SER A 144 -23.80 -4.92 9.71
N LEU A 145 -23.14 -5.85 10.39
CA LEU A 145 -22.95 -7.24 9.93
C LEU A 145 -23.81 -8.17 10.77
N LYS A 146 -24.73 -8.90 10.12
CA LYS A 146 -25.47 -10.02 10.72
C LYS A 146 -24.54 -11.22 10.97
N PRO A 147 -25.00 -12.23 11.72
CA PRO A 147 -24.27 -13.49 11.85
C PRO A 147 -23.93 -14.04 10.46
N ASP A 148 -22.65 -14.34 10.24
CA ASP A 148 -22.08 -14.88 9.00
C ASP A 148 -22.24 -13.99 7.75
N GLU A 149 -22.69 -12.75 7.89
CA GLU A 149 -22.69 -11.78 6.79
C GLU A 149 -21.28 -11.27 6.54
N GLU A 150 -20.86 -11.33 5.28
CA GLU A 150 -19.55 -10.88 4.82
C GLU A 150 -19.64 -9.49 4.18
N ILE A 151 -18.55 -8.73 4.32
CA ILE A 151 -18.31 -7.50 3.58
C ILE A 151 -16.85 -7.44 3.14
N VAL A 152 -16.63 -6.82 1.98
CA VAL A 152 -15.28 -6.57 1.45
C VAL A 152 -14.96 -5.09 1.55
N PHE A 153 -13.85 -4.78 2.24
CA PHE A 153 -13.25 -3.45 2.27
C PHE A 153 -12.09 -3.38 1.27
N HIS A 154 -12.06 -2.33 0.46
CA HIS A 154 -10.90 -1.95 -0.35
C HIS A 154 -10.30 -0.68 0.27
N VAL A 155 -9.16 -0.87 0.94
CA VAL A 155 -8.47 0.17 1.69
C VAL A 155 -7.21 0.59 0.94
N LYS A 156 -7.07 1.87 0.64
CA LYS A 156 -5.81 2.45 0.16
C LYS A 156 -5.12 3.15 1.31
N ALA A 157 -3.89 2.75 1.62
CA ALA A 157 -3.06 3.44 2.61
C ALA A 157 -1.88 4.09 1.89
N TRP A 158 -1.59 5.36 2.20
CA TRP A 158 -0.50 6.09 1.55
C TRP A 158 0.34 6.91 2.53
N THR A 159 1.56 7.23 2.10
CA THR A 159 2.48 8.15 2.76
C THR A 159 3.34 8.83 1.70
N LEU A 160 3.55 10.12 1.87
CA LEU A 160 4.40 10.95 1.02
C LEU A 160 5.71 11.33 1.69
N GLU A 161 5.85 11.05 2.99
CA GLU A 161 6.97 11.51 3.82
C GLU A 161 7.76 10.38 4.48
N HIS A 162 7.15 9.23 4.76
CA HIS A 162 7.71 8.24 5.67
C HIS A 162 7.72 6.81 5.14
N HIS A 163 8.52 5.96 5.76
CA HIS A 163 8.29 4.51 5.77
C HIS A 163 7.47 4.15 7.00
N CYS A 164 6.25 3.67 6.78
CA CYS A 164 5.32 3.32 7.84
C CYS A 164 5.09 1.82 7.89
N ARG A 165 5.21 1.26 9.10
CA ARG A 165 4.67 -0.05 9.47
C ARG A 165 3.34 0.21 10.16
N PHE A 166 2.27 -0.47 9.76
CA PHE A 166 0.96 -0.18 10.34
C PHE A 166 0.04 -1.40 10.43
N SER A 167 -0.89 -1.34 11.39
CA SER A 167 -2.03 -2.25 11.48
C SER A 167 -3.31 -1.47 11.18
N ILE A 168 -4.28 -2.11 10.53
CA ILE A 168 -5.62 -1.52 10.38
C ILE A 168 -6.44 -1.90 11.61
N VAL A 169 -7.12 -0.94 12.22
CA VAL A 169 -7.95 -1.15 13.40
C VAL A 169 -9.40 -0.82 13.06
N LEU A 170 -10.27 -1.82 13.10
CA LEU A 170 -11.72 -1.62 13.03
C LEU A 170 -12.26 -1.33 14.43
N GLU A 171 -13.03 -0.26 14.56
CA GLU A 171 -13.70 0.12 15.81
C GLU A 171 -15.12 -0.49 15.79
N VAL A 172 -15.34 -1.55 16.57
CA VAL A 172 -16.53 -2.39 16.51
C VAL A 172 -17.39 -2.24 17.76
N LEU A 173 -18.68 -2.01 17.58
CA LEU A 173 -19.69 -1.98 18.63
C LEU A 173 -20.39 -3.34 18.76
N ASP A 174 -20.14 -4.04 19.87
CA ASP A 174 -20.81 -5.30 20.27
C ASP A 174 -21.45 -5.11 21.66
N ARG A 175 -22.77 -5.32 21.77
CA ARG A 175 -23.54 -5.15 23.04
C ARG A 175 -23.35 -3.79 23.72
N GLY A 176 -23.21 -2.72 22.94
CA GLY A 176 -23.03 -1.38 23.49
C GLY A 176 -21.61 -1.08 23.98
N VAL A 177 -20.67 -2.00 23.78
CA VAL A 177 -19.25 -1.83 24.12
C VAL A 177 -18.45 -1.69 22.83
N MET A 178 -17.61 -0.65 22.76
CA MET A 178 -16.63 -0.50 21.69
C MET A 178 -15.44 -1.42 21.93
N THR A 179 -15.03 -2.13 20.89
CA THR A 179 -13.88 -3.04 20.88
C THR A 179 -13.10 -2.88 19.60
N ASP A 180 -11.78 -2.96 19.70
CA ASP A 180 -10.89 -2.85 18.54
C ASP A 180 -10.63 -4.24 17.94
N GLN A 181 -10.80 -4.36 16.63
CA GLN A 181 -10.35 -5.51 15.84
C GLN A 181 -9.14 -5.10 15.01
N VAL A 182 -7.97 -5.60 15.39
CA VAL A 182 -6.71 -5.34 14.69
C VAL A 182 -6.58 -6.29 13.50
N ILE A 183 -6.11 -5.75 12.38
CA ILE A 183 -5.95 -6.43 11.10
C ILE A 183 -4.53 -6.18 10.60
N ASN A 184 -3.86 -7.26 10.21
CA ASN A 184 -2.46 -7.33 9.82
C ASN A 184 -2.29 -8.18 8.57
N ASP A 185 -1.13 -8.09 7.91
CA ASP A 185 -0.72 -9.01 6.84
C ASP A 185 -0.18 -10.31 7.48
N GLY A 186 -1.11 -11.18 7.88
CA GLY A 186 -0.80 -12.35 8.71
C GLY A 186 -0.27 -11.91 10.08
N ASP A 187 0.94 -12.36 10.43
CA ASP A 187 1.59 -12.02 11.72
C ASP A 187 2.42 -10.72 11.65
N LYS A 188 2.36 -9.97 10.55
CA LYS A 188 3.19 -8.78 10.32
C LYS A 188 2.33 -7.55 10.04
N PRO A 189 2.77 -6.36 10.49
CA PRO A 189 2.13 -5.12 10.06
C PRO A 189 2.29 -4.94 8.55
N PHE A 190 1.34 -4.23 7.95
CA PHE A 190 1.47 -3.72 6.59
C PHE A 190 2.64 -2.73 6.52
N GLN A 191 3.17 -2.54 5.31
CA GLN A 191 4.29 -1.62 5.08
C GLN A 191 4.10 -0.84 3.80
N VAL A 192 4.44 0.44 3.85
CA VAL A 192 4.53 1.34 2.69
C VAL A 192 5.63 2.35 2.95
N THR A 193 6.32 2.81 1.91
CA THR A 193 7.34 3.85 2.03
C THR A 193 7.17 4.94 1.02
N ALA A 194 7.35 6.19 1.41
CA ALA A 194 7.54 7.28 0.48
C ALA A 194 8.79 7.05 -0.37
N ALA A 195 8.83 7.68 -1.54
CA ALA A 195 10.06 7.85 -2.28
C ALA A 195 10.88 9.00 -1.66
N ILE A 196 12.20 8.86 -1.56
CA ILE A 196 13.09 9.96 -1.18
C ILE A 196 13.06 11.02 -2.28
N LYS A 197 12.43 12.16 -2.01
CA LYS A 197 12.29 13.31 -2.92
C LYS A 197 13.29 14.40 -2.57
N SER A 198 13.66 15.24 -3.53
CA SER A 198 14.53 16.39 -3.21
C SER A 198 14.40 17.64 -4.05
N GLU A 199 13.80 17.56 -5.23
CA GLU A 199 13.89 18.66 -6.19
C GLU A 199 12.54 18.88 -6.85
N PRO A 200 12.13 20.15 -7.03
CA PRO A 200 11.06 20.49 -7.95
C PRO A 200 11.34 19.86 -9.31
N ASP A 201 10.37 19.13 -9.86
CA ASP A 201 10.45 18.72 -11.25
C ASP A 201 10.21 19.92 -12.18
N ASP A 202 10.54 19.79 -13.47
CA ASP A 202 10.37 20.85 -14.47
C ASP A 202 8.89 21.28 -14.67
N PHE A 203 7.95 20.60 -14.02
CA PHE A 203 6.51 20.81 -14.10
C PHE A 203 5.90 21.23 -12.74
N GLY A 204 6.74 21.60 -11.76
CA GLY A 204 6.30 22.04 -10.43
C GLY A 204 5.86 20.93 -9.46
N GLY A 205 6.12 19.66 -9.80
CA GLY A 205 6.04 18.51 -8.88
C GLY A 205 7.38 18.26 -8.17
N THR A 206 7.62 17.07 -7.62
CA THR A 206 8.92 16.70 -7.01
C THR A 206 9.42 15.39 -7.58
N ARG A 207 10.74 15.29 -7.84
CA ARG A 207 11.39 14.08 -8.37
C ARG A 207 11.99 13.22 -7.27
N THR A 208 11.92 11.90 -7.46
CA THR A 208 12.69 10.92 -6.67
C THR A 208 14.19 11.13 -6.88
N MET A 209 14.96 11.22 -5.79
CA MET A 209 16.43 11.18 -5.84
C MET A 209 16.93 9.75 -5.93
N PHE A 210 17.21 9.28 -7.13
CA PHE A 210 17.93 8.02 -7.32
C PHE A 210 19.28 8.01 -6.58
N SER A 211 19.99 9.13 -6.54
CA SER A 211 21.29 9.24 -5.84
C SER A 211 21.26 9.07 -4.32
N ARG A 212 20.06 8.97 -3.72
CA ARG A 212 19.88 8.69 -2.29
C ARG A 212 19.66 7.20 -1.99
N TYR A 213 19.60 6.37 -3.03
CA TYR A 213 19.52 4.92 -2.91
C TYR A 213 20.87 4.28 -3.23
N ASP A 214 21.18 3.17 -2.55
CA ASP A 214 22.42 2.43 -2.81
C ASP A 214 22.36 1.73 -4.18
N GLU A 215 21.19 1.20 -4.55
CA GLU A 215 20.93 0.56 -5.85
C GLU A 215 19.65 1.10 -6.51
N VAL A 216 19.65 1.23 -7.83
CA VAL A 216 18.47 1.65 -8.60
C VAL A 216 18.25 0.74 -9.78
N TYR A 217 17.00 0.35 -9.97
CA TYR A 217 16.56 -0.49 -11.06
C TYR A 217 15.41 0.17 -11.80
N ILE A 218 15.44 0.15 -13.12
CA ILE A 218 14.36 0.70 -13.96
C ILE A 218 13.74 -0.41 -14.80
N GLY A 219 12.41 -0.40 -14.89
CA GLY A 219 11.61 -1.39 -15.59
C GLY A 219 10.45 -0.74 -16.36
N GLY A 220 9.69 -1.57 -17.09
CA GLY A 220 8.51 -1.11 -17.82
C GLY A 220 8.85 0.00 -18.83
N VAL A 221 8.02 1.05 -18.86
CA VAL A 221 8.23 2.21 -19.74
C VAL A 221 9.43 3.07 -19.34
N ALA A 222 9.94 2.92 -18.12
CA ALA A 222 11.15 3.61 -17.69
C ALA A 222 12.42 3.00 -18.29
N ASN A 223 12.39 1.71 -18.66
CA ASN A 223 13.50 1.06 -19.33
C ASN A 223 13.51 1.42 -20.83
N PRO A 224 14.57 2.07 -21.36
CA PRO A 224 14.66 2.48 -22.77
C PRO A 224 14.67 1.29 -23.76
N TYR A 225 15.01 0.09 -23.29
CA TYR A 225 14.98 -1.15 -24.07
C TYR A 225 13.65 -1.91 -23.95
N GLN A 226 12.69 -1.37 -23.21
CA GLN A 226 11.33 -1.90 -22.99
C GLN A 226 11.30 -3.40 -22.62
N SER A 227 12.32 -3.89 -21.93
CA SER A 227 12.44 -5.30 -21.56
C SER A 227 12.99 -5.48 -20.14
N GLY A 228 12.11 -5.86 -19.22
CA GLY A 228 12.47 -6.22 -17.86
C GLY A 228 13.11 -5.09 -17.04
N TRP A 229 13.56 -5.45 -15.84
CA TRP A 229 14.38 -4.67 -14.93
C TRP A 229 15.84 -4.68 -15.37
N ILE A 230 16.45 -3.51 -15.35
CA ILE A 230 17.90 -3.32 -15.48
C ILE A 230 18.39 -2.47 -14.31
N GLU A 231 19.59 -2.79 -13.81
CA GLU A 231 20.29 -1.95 -12.85
C GLU A 231 20.86 -0.72 -13.57
N VAL A 232 20.79 0.43 -12.92
CA VAL A 232 21.33 1.69 -13.41
C VAL A 232 22.09 2.41 -12.31
N ASP A 233 23.06 3.26 -12.71
CA ASP A 233 23.85 4.04 -11.76
C ASP A 233 22.96 5.09 -11.07
N PRO A 234 22.79 5.03 -9.73
CA PRO A 234 21.94 5.95 -8.98
C PRO A 234 22.34 7.43 -9.12
N SER A 235 23.62 7.71 -9.38
CA SER A 235 24.16 9.08 -9.45
C SER A 235 23.96 9.77 -10.80
N THR A 236 23.83 9.00 -11.87
CA THR A 236 23.73 9.52 -13.24
C THR A 236 22.34 9.31 -13.86
N SER A 237 21.53 8.42 -13.27
CA SER A 237 20.18 8.13 -13.74
C SER A 237 19.18 9.19 -13.30
N ARG A 238 18.21 9.48 -14.18
CA ARG A 238 17.10 10.42 -13.89
C ARG A 238 15.78 9.67 -13.94
N PRO A 239 14.83 9.94 -13.01
CA PRO A 239 13.46 9.46 -13.17
C PRO A 239 12.89 10.01 -14.49
N LEU A 240 12.22 9.17 -15.28
CA LEU A 240 11.43 9.70 -16.39
C LEU A 240 10.28 10.51 -15.80
N ALA A 241 10.17 11.78 -16.16
CA ALA A 241 9.04 12.60 -15.76
C ALA A 241 7.75 11.95 -16.27
N GLY A 242 6.87 11.55 -15.36
CA GLY A 242 5.54 11.05 -15.72
C GLY A 242 4.86 12.06 -16.64
N GLN A 243 4.52 11.63 -17.85
CA GLN A 243 3.62 12.43 -18.68
C GLN A 243 2.29 12.51 -17.92
N ARG A 244 1.89 13.71 -17.50
CA ARG A 244 0.52 13.93 -17.04
C ARG A 244 -0.44 13.47 -18.14
N PRO A 245 -1.52 12.73 -17.81
CA PRO A 245 -2.60 12.57 -18.78
C PRO A 245 -3.13 13.97 -19.13
N ARG A 246 -3.27 14.23 -20.43
CA ARG A 246 -3.87 15.44 -20.97
C ARG A 246 -5.37 15.48 -20.68
#